data_AF-A0A1J3HMJ3-F1
#
_entry.id   AF-A0A1J3HMJ3-F1
#
_cell.length_a   1.000
_cell.length_b   1.000
_cell.length_c   1.000
_cell.angle_alpha   90.00
_cell.angle_beta   90.00
_cell.angle_gamma   90.00
#
_symmetry.space_group_name_H-M   'P 1'
#
loop_
_entity.id
_entity.type
_entity.pdbx_description
1 polymer ?
#
loop_
_entity_poly.entity_id
_entity_poly.type
_entity_poly.pdbx_seq_one_letter_code
_entity_poly.pdbx_strand_id
1 'polypeptide(L)' 'LCITTDSSTTTTHTFSPLLRQCIDRRSISGIKSIQAHVLKSGFPIQLSGSKLVDASLKCGEVNYARQLFDGMPERHIVT' A
#
# COMPACT_ATOMS: atom_id res chain seq x y z
N LEU A 1 -1.77 -27.55 16.36
CA LEU A 1 -2.91 -26.98 15.62
C LEU A 1 -3.10 -25.53 16.09
N CYS A 2 -2.16 -24.65 15.74
CA CYS A 2 -2.23 -23.23 16.10
C CYS A 2 -1.58 -22.44 14.95
N ILE A 3 -2.32 -22.27 13.85
CA ILE A 3 -2.00 -21.24 12.87
C ILE A 3 -2.38 -19.92 13.52
N THR A 4 -1.44 -19.32 14.24
CA THR A 4 -1.49 -17.91 14.59
C THR A 4 -1.18 -17.11 13.33
N THR A 5 -2.05 -17.19 12.31
CA THR A 5 -1.97 -16.28 11.16
C THR A 5 -2.58 -14.96 11.59
N ASP A 6 -1.70 -14.15 12.16
CA ASP A 6 -1.87 -12.72 12.40
C ASP A 6 -2.71 -12.06 11.30
N SER A 7 -3.81 -11.46 11.72
CA SER A 7 -4.82 -10.84 10.86
C SER A 7 -4.29 -9.63 10.05
N SER A 8 -3.00 -9.26 10.20
CA SER A 8 -2.34 -8.19 9.44
C SER A 8 -1.79 -8.66 8.09
N THR A 9 -1.59 -9.96 7.88
CA THR A 9 -1.04 -10.54 6.63
C THR A 9 -2.10 -10.76 5.53
N THR A 10 -3.37 -10.85 5.90
CA THR A 10 -4.45 -11.19 4.95
C THR A 10 -4.74 -10.05 3.97
N THR A 11 -4.62 -8.80 4.43
CA THR A 11 -4.87 -7.59 3.62
C THR A 11 -3.80 -7.41 2.54
N THR A 12 -2.56 -7.81 2.81
CA THR A 12 -1.46 -7.72 1.86
C THR A 12 -1.58 -8.71 0.70
N HIS A 13 -2.26 -9.85 0.88
CA HIS A 13 -2.48 -10.84 -0.17
C HIS A 13 -3.57 -10.43 -1.16
N THR A 14 -4.64 -9.78 -0.70
CA THR A 14 -5.78 -9.39 -1.57
C THR A 14 -5.45 -8.21 -2.49
N PHE A 15 -4.67 -7.22 -2.02
CA PHE A 15 -4.33 -6.05 -2.84
C PHE A 15 -3.14 -6.26 -3.78
N SER A 16 -2.29 -7.26 -3.55
CA SER A 16 -1.13 -7.54 -4.41
C SER A 16 -1.48 -7.77 -5.89
N PRO A 17 -2.45 -8.61 -6.26
CA PRO A 17 -2.83 -8.79 -7.66
C PRO A 17 -3.52 -7.55 -8.25
N LEU A 18 -4.32 -6.83 -7.46
CA LEU A 18 -4.99 -5.60 -7.89
C LEU A 18 -3.98 -4.48 -8.17
N LEU A 19 -2.99 -4.30 -7.28
CA LEU A 19 -1.90 -3.35 -7.48
C LEU A 19 -1.07 -3.71 -8.70
N ARG A 20 -0.78 -5.00 -8.92
CA ARG A 20 -0.06 -5.46 -10.10
C ARG A 20 -0.81 -5.14 -11.39
N GLN A 21 -2.11 -5.40 -11.44
CA GLN A 21 -2.94 -5.02 -12.58
C GLN A 21 -3.00 -3.49 -12.79
N CYS A 22 -3.04 -2.72 -11.70
CA CYS A 22 -2.98 -1.26 -11.78
C CYS A 22 -1.62 -0.79 -12.31
N ILE A 23 -0.52 -1.40 -11.88
CA ILE A 23 0.84 -1.13 -12.38
C ILE A 23 0.95 -1.45 -13.86
N ASP A 24 0.52 -2.64 -14.28
CA ASP A 24 0.57 -3.08 -15.68
C ASP A 24 -0.27 -2.17 -16.58
N ARG A 25 -1.40 -1.65 -16.08
CA ARG A 25 -2.26 -0.69 -16.77
C ARG A 25 -1.85 0.77 -16.56
N ARG A 26 -0.79 1.06 -15.79
CA ARG A 26 -0.42 2.40 -15.28
C ARG A 26 -1.62 3.20 -14.74
N SER A 27 -2.55 2.54 -14.07
CA SER A 27 -3.77 3.13 -13.55
C SER A 27 -3.59 3.62 -12.12
N ILE A 28 -3.26 4.90 -11.99
CA ILE A 28 -3.12 5.58 -10.71
C ILE A 28 -4.45 5.70 -9.97
N SER A 29 -5.55 5.83 -10.70
CA SER A 29 -6.89 5.85 -10.13
C SER A 29 -7.19 4.57 -9.36
N GLY A 30 -6.72 3.41 -9.84
CA GLY A 30 -6.87 2.14 -9.12
C GLY A 30 -6.08 2.11 -7.80
N ILE A 31 -4.84 2.61 -7.82
CA ILE A 31 -3.99 2.71 -6.64
C ILE A 31 -4.62 3.65 -5.59
N LYS A 32 -5.13 4.81 -6.02
CA LYS A 32 -5.85 5.77 -5.17
C LYS A 32 -7.09 5.14 -4.52
N SER A 33 -7.88 4.38 -5.28
CA SER A 33 -9.06 3.68 -4.76
C SER A 33 -8.68 2.63 -3.72
N ILE A 34 -7.62 1.85 -3.97
CA ILE A 34 -7.11 0.87 -3.00
C ILE A 34 -6.66 1.57 -1.72
N GLN A 35 -5.90 2.66 -1.85
CA GLN A 35 -5.46 3.46 -0.71
C GLN A 35 -6.61 4.03 0.10
N ALA A 36 -7.63 4.60 -0.56
CA ALA A 36 -8.82 5.11 0.11
C ALA A 36 -9.57 3.99 0.84
N HIS A 37 -9.61 2.79 0.27
CA HIS A 37 -10.20 1.62 0.91
C HIS A 37 -9.44 1.18 2.16
N VAL A 38 -8.11 1.16 2.08
CA VAL A 38 -7.22 0.82 3.21
C VAL A 38 -7.37 1.84 4.35
N LEU A 39 -7.37 3.14 4.01
CA LEU A 39 -7.61 4.24 4.95
C LEU A 39 -8.97 4.11 5.63
N LYS A 40 -10.03 3.82 4.86
CA LYS A 40 -11.40 3.70 5.36
C LYS A 40 -11.60 2.46 6.23
N SER A 41 -10.90 1.38 5.94
CA SER A 41 -10.95 0.14 6.72
C SER A 41 -10.17 0.22 8.04
N GLY A 42 -9.48 1.32 8.33
CA GLY A 42 -8.73 1.50 9.59
C GLY A 42 -7.51 0.59 9.72
N PHE A 43 -7.02 0.02 8.60
CA PHE A 43 -5.83 -0.81 8.62
C PHE A 43 -4.57 0.03 8.88
N PRO A 44 -3.57 -0.52 9.59
CA PRO A 44 -2.33 0.19 9.84
C PRO A 44 -1.63 0.51 8.52
N ILE A 45 -1.46 1.81 8.27
CA ILE A 45 -0.95 2.35 7.00
C ILE A 45 0.51 1.94 6.73
N GLN A 46 1.23 1.50 7.75
CA GLN A 46 2.65 1.16 7.70
C GLN A 46 2.94 -0.04 6.80
N LEU A 47 2.16 -1.12 6.90
CA LEU A 47 2.39 -2.32 6.08
C LEU A 47 1.86 -2.16 4.65
N SER A 48 0.75 -1.44 4.49
CA SER A 48 0.10 -1.20 3.20
C SER A 48 0.77 -0.11 2.38
N GLY A 49 1.31 0.91 3.05
CA GLY A 49 1.77 2.10 2.36
C GLY A 49 3.06 1.84 1.59
N SER A 50 3.99 1.00 2.07
CA SER A 50 5.22 0.70 1.31
C SER A 50 4.90 0.04 -0.04
N LYS A 51 3.90 -0.85 -0.05
CA LYS A 51 3.41 -1.46 -1.30
C LYS A 51 2.69 -0.44 -2.21
N LEU A 52 1.96 0.51 -1.63
CA LEU A 52 1.32 1.59 -2.39
C LEU A 52 2.36 2.55 -2.97
N VAL A 53 3.42 2.88 -2.24
CA VAL A 53 4.57 3.67 -2.70
C VAL A 53 5.24 2.96 -3.88
N ASP A 54 5.58 1.68 -3.74
CA ASP A 54 6.17 0.89 -4.82
C ASP A 54 5.27 0.82 -6.06
N ALA A 55 3.97 0.63 -5.87
CA ALA A 55 3.02 0.60 -6.98
C ALA A 55 2.91 1.96 -7.68
N SER A 56 2.91 3.04 -6.90
CA SER A 56 2.86 4.41 -7.41
C SER A 56 4.12 4.76 -8.21
N LEU A 57 5.29 4.35 -7.71
CA LEU A 57 6.57 4.48 -8.44
C LEU A 57 6.57 3.68 -9.74
N LYS A 58 6.10 2.43 -9.72
CA LYS A 58 6.02 1.57 -10.91
C LYS A 58 5.01 2.07 -11.95
N CYS A 59 3.96 2.78 -11.53
CA CYS A 59 3.06 3.49 -12.43
C CYS A 59 3.65 4.80 -13.00
N GLY A 60 4.77 5.28 -12.47
CA GLY A 60 5.43 6.53 -12.88
C GLY A 60 5.03 7.77 -12.07
N GLU A 61 4.17 7.65 -11.08
CA GLU A 61 3.75 8.78 -10.22
C GLU A 61 4.62 8.91 -8.98
N VAL A 62 5.83 9.42 -9.19
CA VAL A 62 6.81 9.64 -8.12
C VAL A 62 6.33 10.67 -7.11
N ASN A 63 5.64 11.71 -7.56
CA ASN A 63 5.08 12.74 -6.65
C ASN A 63 4.03 12.15 -5.71
N TYR A 64 3.17 11.27 -6.22
CA TYR A 64 2.16 10.59 -5.43
C TYR A 64 2.79 9.60 -4.45
N ALA A 65 3.79 8.84 -4.90
CA ALA A 65 4.56 7.94 -4.06
C ALA A 65 5.24 8.68 -2.89
N ARG A 66 5.81 9.86 -3.16
CA ARG A 66 6.42 10.71 -2.13
C ARG A 66 5.40 11.19 -1.10
N GLN A 67 4.23 11.67 -1.52
CA GLN A 67 3.17 12.09 -0.58
C GLN A 67 2.68 10.93 0.30
N LEU A 68 2.54 9.74 -0.30
CA LEU A 68 2.20 8.50 0.41
C LEU A 68 3.24 8.17 1.48
N PHE A 69 4.53 8.28 1.15
CA PHE A 69 5.64 8.03 2.06
C PHE A 69 5.72 9.09 3.17
N ASP A 70 5.58 10.37 2.82
CA ASP A 70 5.65 11.49 3.76
C ASP A 70 4.51 11.47 4.79
N GLY A 71 3.34 10.92 4.40
CA GLY A 71 2.17 10.75 5.25
C GLY A 71 2.18 9.48 6.14
N MET A 72 3.22 8.65 6.07
CA MET A 72 3.33 7.47 6.95
C MET A 72 3.78 7.87 8.36
N PRO A 73 3.10 7.39 9.42
CA PRO A 73 3.39 7.74 10.80
C PRO A 73 4.67 7.08 11.36
N GLU A 74 5.20 6.01 10.75
CA GLU A 74 6.56 5.54 11.05
C GLU A 74 7.53 6.01 9.97
N ARG A 75 8.19 7.11 10.25
CA ARG A 75 9.60 7.21 9.87
C ARG A 75 10.35 6.53 10.99
N HIS A 76 10.64 5.24 10.86
CA HIS A 76 11.63 4.61 11.74
C HIS A 76 12.98 5.23 11.37
N ILE A 77 13.29 6.37 11.98
CA ILE A 77 14.58 7.03 11.90
C ILE A 77 15.53 6.10 12.66
N VAL A 78 16.17 5.19 11.95
CA VAL A 78 17.30 4.45 12.52
C VAL A 78 18.40 5.49 12.73
N THR A 79 18.59 5.87 13.99
CA THR A 79 19.73 6.68 14.44
C THR A 79 20.96 5.80 14.54
#